data_AF-A0A8E2JN97-F1
#
_entry.id   AF-A0A8E2JN97-F1
#
_cell.length_a   1.000
_cell.length_b   1.000
_cell.length_c   1.000
_cell.angle_alpha   90.00
_cell.angle_beta   90.00
_cell.angle_gamma   90.00
#
_symmetry.space_group_name_H-M   'P 1'
#
loop_
_entity.id
_entity.type
_entity.pdbx_description
1 polymer ?
#
loop_
_entity_poly.entity_id
_entity_poly.type
_entity_poly.pdbx_seq_one_letter_code
_entity_poly.pdbx_strand_id
1 'polypeptide(L)'
;MVSDFNAEVVRREKGDSEERDDDKILEMAARYCHVFANIHPFAHGNGRMCRILLNVILLKFRGICISIGAEGHLDRAEYLALANRAGRAFFREHGIVEWGGG
;
A
#
# COMPACT_ATOMS: atom_id res chain seq x y z
N MET A 1 1.56 -7.84 -10.24
CA MET A 1 1.92 -7.34 -8.89
C MET A 1 3.37 -7.66 -8.52
N VAL A 2 3.75 -8.93 -8.26
CA VAL A 2 5.09 -9.27 -7.75
C VAL A 2 6.20 -8.96 -8.76
N SER A 3 5.99 -9.31 -10.04
CA SER A 3 6.88 -8.95 -11.14
C SER A 3 7.10 -7.44 -11.22
N ASP A 4 6.01 -6.67 -11.15
CA ASP A 4 6.01 -5.22 -11.31
C ASP A 4 6.72 -4.56 -10.13
N PHE A 5 6.48 -5.07 -8.91
CA PHE A 5 7.17 -4.64 -7.69
C PHE A 5 8.67 -4.82 -7.81
N ASN A 6 9.12 -6.02 -8.21
CA ASN A 6 10.54 -6.31 -8.35
C ASN A 6 11.20 -5.44 -9.43
N ALA A 7 10.55 -5.29 -10.59
CA ALA A 7 11.05 -4.41 -11.65
C ALA A 7 11.17 -2.96 -11.18
N GLU A 8 10.18 -2.48 -10.42
CA GLU A 8 10.14 -1.13 -9.90
C GLU A 8 11.20 -0.88 -8.81
N VAL A 9 11.46 -1.88 -7.94
CA VAL A 9 12.57 -1.87 -6.99
C VAL A 9 13.90 -1.77 -7.71
N VAL A 10 14.16 -2.65 -8.68
CA VAL A 10 15.41 -2.66 -9.45
C VAL A 10 15.63 -1.33 -10.17
N ARG A 11 14.58 -0.77 -10.77
CA ARG A 11 14.65 0.53 -11.45
C ARG A 11 15.06 1.64 -10.49
N ARG A 12 14.53 1.65 -9.27
CA ARG A 12 14.87 2.66 -8.25
C ARG A 12 16.26 2.46 -7.65
N GLU A 13 16.70 1.22 -7.50
CA GLU A 13 18.06 0.91 -7.05
C GLU A 13 19.14 1.33 -8.06
N LYS A 14 18.82 1.32 -9.37
CA LYS A 14 19.75 1.73 -10.43
C LYS A 14 19.96 3.24 -10.55
N GLY A 15 19.13 4.05 -9.88
CA GLY A 15 19.39 5.48 -9.67
C GLY A 15 19.54 6.30 -10.96
N ASP A 16 18.46 6.48 -11.71
CA ASP A 16 18.41 7.54 -12.72
C ASP A 16 17.79 8.80 -12.08
N SER A 17 18.65 9.80 -11.83
CA SER A 17 18.41 11.18 -11.34
C SER A 17 18.62 11.48 -9.84
N GLU A 18 19.39 12.54 -9.59
CA GLU A 18 19.79 13.10 -8.28
C GLU A 18 18.66 13.79 -7.49
N GLU A 19 17.42 13.74 -7.99
CA GLU A 19 16.27 14.31 -7.30
C GLU A 19 15.66 13.26 -6.37
N ARG A 20 15.62 13.56 -5.07
CA ARG A 20 14.91 12.73 -4.08
C ARG A 20 13.41 12.76 -4.39
N ASP A 21 12.98 11.80 -5.20
CA ASP A 21 11.57 11.67 -5.56
C ASP A 21 10.79 10.95 -4.45
N ASP A 22 10.60 11.67 -3.34
CA ASP A 22 9.90 11.18 -2.16
C ASP A 22 8.45 10.85 -2.48
N ASP A 23 7.82 11.64 -3.35
CA ASP A 23 6.45 11.43 -3.82
C ASP A 23 6.33 10.09 -4.54
N LYS A 24 7.26 9.74 -5.45
CA LYS A 24 7.27 8.41 -6.10
C LYS A 24 7.50 7.26 -5.13
N ILE A 25 8.19 7.45 -4.01
CA ILE A 25 8.36 6.40 -2.99
C ILE A 25 7.07 6.24 -2.18
N LEU A 26 6.45 7.35 -1.77
CA LEU A 26 5.18 7.35 -1.06
C LEU A 26 4.07 6.74 -1.92
N GLU A 27 4.01 7.12 -3.21
CA GLU A 27 3.08 6.57 -4.19
C GLU A 27 3.28 5.06 -4.35
N MET A 28 4.54 4.61 -4.50
CA MET A 28 4.87 3.18 -4.59
C MET A 28 4.42 2.42 -3.34
N ALA A 29 4.74 2.94 -2.15
CA ALA A 29 4.37 2.31 -0.88
C ALA A 29 2.85 2.22 -0.70
N ALA A 30 2.13 3.32 -1.00
CA ALA A 30 0.69 3.37 -0.94
C ALA A 30 0.03 2.42 -1.94
N ARG A 31 0.49 2.40 -3.21
CA ARG A 31 -0.04 1.53 -4.26
C ARG A 31 0.11 0.05 -3.90
N TYR A 32 1.30 -0.40 -3.52
CA TYR A 32 1.51 -1.82 -3.22
C TYR A 32 0.80 -2.28 -1.95
N CYS A 33 0.71 -1.44 -0.92
CA CYS A 33 -0.15 -1.71 0.24
C CYS A 33 -1.62 -1.83 -0.22
N HIS A 34 -2.12 -0.86 -0.99
CA HIS A 34 -3.50 -0.85 -1.45
C HIS A 34 -3.86 -2.10 -2.28
N VAL A 35 -3.03 -2.48 -3.25
CA VAL A 35 -3.23 -3.69 -4.06
C VAL A 35 -3.22 -4.94 -3.17
N PHE A 36 -2.27 -5.04 -2.23
CA PHE A 36 -2.20 -6.17 -1.30
C PHE A 36 -3.46 -6.31 -0.44
N ALA A 37 -3.97 -5.20 0.08
CA ALA A 37 -5.18 -5.19 0.92
C ALA A 37 -6.43 -5.67 0.17
N ASN A 38 -6.54 -5.35 -1.13
CA ASN A 38 -7.69 -5.71 -1.96
C ASN A 38 -7.60 -7.11 -2.57
N ILE A 39 -6.39 -7.64 -2.83
CA ILE A 39 -6.22 -9.06 -3.20
C ILE A 39 -6.56 -9.96 -2.00
N HIS A 40 -6.33 -9.46 -0.78
CA HIS A 40 -6.70 -10.11 0.47
C HIS A 40 -6.22 -11.59 0.56
N PRO A 41 -4.91 -11.85 0.35
CA PRO A 41 -4.42 -13.22 0.13
C PRO A 41 -4.45 -14.12 1.38
N PHE A 42 -4.60 -13.55 2.58
CA PHE A 42 -4.63 -14.30 3.83
C PHE A 42 -6.04 -14.39 4.39
N ALA A 43 -6.34 -15.44 5.16
CA ALA A 43 -7.59 -15.51 5.93
C ALA A 43 -7.69 -14.39 6.98
N HIS A 44 -6.56 -13.98 7.57
CA HIS A 44 -6.50 -12.94 8.59
C HIS A 44 -5.22 -12.12 8.46
N GLY A 45 -5.27 -10.86 8.90
CA GLY A 45 -4.06 -10.04 9.05
C GLY A 45 -3.64 -9.26 7.80
N ASN A 46 -4.43 -9.26 6.72
CA ASN A 46 -4.14 -8.48 5.51
C ASN A 46 -3.87 -7.00 5.80
N GLY A 47 -4.68 -6.37 6.66
CA GLY A 47 -4.45 -4.99 7.08
C GLY A 47 -3.11 -4.78 7.81
N ARG A 48 -2.68 -5.73 8.65
CA ARG A 48 -1.37 -5.67 9.34
C ARG A 48 -0.22 -5.84 8.36
N MET A 49 -0.34 -6.83 7.47
CA MET A 49 0.66 -7.12 6.44
C MET A 49 0.81 -5.97 5.43
N CYS A 50 -0.28 -5.31 5.03
CA CYS A 50 -0.26 -4.10 4.19
C CYS A 50 0.61 -3.01 4.81
N ARG A 51 0.41 -2.69 6.10
CA ARG A 51 1.18 -1.65 6.81
C ARG A 51 2.66 -2.02 6.96
N ILE A 52 2.96 -3.31 7.14
CA ILE A 52 4.34 -3.81 7.14
C ILE A 52 4.96 -3.62 5.75
N LEU A 53 4.27 -4.02 4.68
CA LEU A 53 4.76 -3.87 3.31
C LEU A 53 5.04 -2.41 2.95
N LEU A 54 4.12 -1.50 3.32
CA LEU A 54 4.29 -0.06 3.20
C LEU A 54 5.59 0.38 3.88
N ASN A 55 5.78 0.02 5.16
CA ASN A 55 6.96 0.42 5.91
C ASN A 55 8.25 -0.22 5.40
N VAL A 56 8.21 -1.43 4.84
CA VAL A 56 9.39 -2.06 4.20
C VAL A 56 9.87 -1.21 3.01
N ILE A 57 8.96 -0.69 2.18
CA ILE A 57 9.31 0.16 1.05
C ILE A 57 9.90 1.48 1.54
N LEU A 58 9.24 2.12 2.52
CA LEU A 58 9.71 3.38 3.11
C LEU A 58 11.08 3.24 3.78
N LEU A 59 11.29 2.17 4.56
CA LEU A 59 12.57 1.89 5.20
C LEU A 59 13.68 1.65 4.16
N LYS A 60 13.39 0.87 3.11
CA LYS A 60 14.37 0.56 2.07
C LYS A 60 14.88 1.79 1.33
N PHE A 61 14.00 2.73 0.99
CA PHE A 61 14.35 3.85 0.12
C PHE A 61 14.59 5.16 0.86
N ARG A 62 14.10 5.31 2.10
CA ARG A 62 14.16 6.57 2.88
C ARG A 62 14.56 6.41 4.33
N GLY A 63 14.63 5.18 4.86
CA GLY A 63 14.93 4.95 6.28
C GLY A 63 13.85 5.48 7.23
N ILE A 64 12.63 5.73 6.74
CA ILE A 64 11.51 6.24 7.53
C ILE A 64 10.51 5.12 7.85
N CYS A 65 9.85 5.24 9.00
CA CYS A 65 8.79 4.35 9.45
C CYS A 65 7.61 5.21 9.94
N ILE A 66 6.40 4.83 9.57
CA ILE A 66 5.17 5.54 9.93
C ILE A 66 4.14 4.59 10.54
N SER A 67 3.44 5.09 11.55
CA SER A 67 2.39 4.39 12.28
C SER A 67 1.02 4.90 11.83
N ILE A 68 0.44 4.27 10.80
CA ILE A 68 -0.89 4.63 10.28
C ILE A 68 -1.98 3.92 11.09
N GLY A 69 -2.99 4.66 11.55
CA GLY A 69 -4.14 4.10 12.28
C GLY A 69 -3.80 3.71 13.72
N ALA A 70 -2.76 4.32 14.29
CA ALA A 70 -2.26 4.01 15.63
C ALA A 70 -2.86 4.95 16.70
N GLU A 71 -3.28 6.16 16.33
CA GLU A 71 -3.76 7.17 17.28
C GLU A 71 -5.28 7.07 17.49
N GLY A 72 -5.68 6.03 18.21
CA GLY A 72 -7.04 5.89 18.73
C GLY A 72 -8.12 5.62 17.67
N HIS A 73 -9.38 5.76 18.10
CA HIS A 73 -10.56 5.35 17.32
C HIS A 73 -10.84 6.20 16.07
N LEU A 74 -10.45 7.48 16.04
CA LEU A 74 -10.76 8.41 14.94
C LEU A 74 -9.83 8.18 13.75
N ASP A 75 -8.52 8.06 13.98
CA ASP A 75 -7.51 7.74 12.96
C ASP A 75 -7.82 6.39 12.30
N ARG A 76 -8.24 5.40 13.09
CA ARG A 76 -8.70 4.11 12.56
C ARG A 76 -9.92 4.25 11.64
N ALA A 77 -10.92 5.03 12.04
CA ALA A 77 -12.14 5.20 11.25
C ALA A 77 -11.86 5.92 9.92
N GLU A 78 -11.03 6.97 9.97
CA GLU A 78 -10.60 7.71 8.78
C GLU A 78 -9.81 6.84 7.81
N TYR A 79 -8.83 6.10 8.34
CA TYR A 79 -8.05 5.12 7.55
C TYR A 79 -8.96 4.09 6.86
N LEU A 80 -9.91 3.50 7.59
CA LEU A 80 -10.84 2.53 7.03
C LEU A 80 -11.76 3.14 5.97
N ALA A 81 -12.24 4.37 6.19
CA ALA A 81 -13.08 5.07 5.21
C ALA A 81 -12.31 5.33 3.90
N LEU A 82 -11.05 5.75 4.00
CA LEU A 82 -10.17 5.95 2.85
C LEU A 82 -9.89 4.62 2.13
N ALA A 83 -9.51 3.58 2.88
CA ALA A 83 -9.21 2.26 2.33
C ALA A 83 -10.42 1.66 1.58
N ASN A 84 -11.62 1.76 2.17
CA ASN A 84 -12.86 1.29 1.55
C ASN A 84 -13.22 2.09 0.29
N ARG A 85 -13.01 3.41 0.29
CA ARG A 85 -13.26 4.23 -0.89
C ARG A 85 -12.31 3.88 -2.03
N ALA A 86 -11.03 3.69 -1.72
CA ALA A 86 -10.05 3.25 -2.70
C ALA A 86 -10.36 1.83 -3.21
N GLY A 87 -10.78 0.91 -2.33
CA GLY A 87 -11.14 -0.46 -2.69
C GLY A 87 -12.27 -0.51 -3.73
N ARG A 88 -13.35 0.25 -3.51
CA ARG A 88 -14.44 0.41 -4.49
C ARG A 88 -13.96 0.83 -5.88
N ALA A 89 -12.98 1.72 -5.94
CA ALA A 89 -12.39 2.15 -7.22
C ALA A 89 -11.56 1.03 -7.85
N PHE A 90 -10.72 0.36 -7.05
CA PHE A 90 -9.91 -0.79 -7.49
C PHE A 90 -10.76 -1.92 -8.06
N PHE A 91 -11.81 -2.35 -7.37
CA PHE A 91 -12.69 -3.42 -7.85
C PHE A 91 -13.42 -3.06 -9.14
N ARG A 92 -13.82 -1.79 -9.28
CA ARG A 92 -14.45 -1.27 -10.52
C ARG A 92 -13.48 -1.29 -11.69
N GLU A 93 -12.24 -0.85 -11.50
CA GLU A 93 -11.21 -0.82 -12.54
C GLU A 93 -10.83 -2.22 -13.01
N HIS A 94 -10.78 -3.18 -12.10
CA HIS A 94 -10.38 -4.55 -12.40
C HIS A 94 -11.54 -5.51 -12.73
N GLY A 95 -12.79 -5.02 -12.77
CA GLY A 95 -13.97 -5.84 -13.07
C GLY A 95 -14.21 -6.98 -12.07
N ILE A 96 -13.73 -6.83 -10.83
CA ILE A 96 -13.85 -7.83 -9.76
C ILE A 96 -15.10 -7.48 -8.95
N VAL A 97 -15.97 -8.45 -8.71
CA VAL A 97 -17.14 -8.26 -7.84
C VAL A 97 -16.65 -8.11 -6.41
N GLU A 98 -17.07 -7.05 -5.70
CA GLU A 98 -16.77 -6.91 -4.28
C GLU A 98 -17.27 -8.14 -3.54
N TRP A 99 -16.39 -8.77 -2.74
CA TRP A 99 -16.84 -9.78 -1.81
C TRP A 99 -17.77 -9.12 -0.79
N GLY A 100 -19.04 -9.51 -0.81
CA GLY A 100 -19.98 -9.18 0.25
C GLY A 100 -19.54 -9.86 1.54
N GLY A 101 -18.80 -9.14 2.38
CA GLY A 101 -18.57 -9.52 3.77
C GLY A 101 -19.78 -9.10 4.60
N GLY A 102 -20.49 -10.08 5.17
CA GLY A 102 -21.46 -9.86 6.25
C GLY A 102 -20.81 -9.47 7.57
#